data_AF-A0A0D7AIF1-F1
#
_entry.id   AF-A0A0D7AIF1-F1
#
_cell.length_a   1.000
_cell.length_b   1.000
_cell.length_c   1.000
_cell.angle_alpha   90.00
_cell.angle_beta   90.00
_cell.angle_gamma   90.00
#
_symmetry.space_group_name_H-M   'P 1'
#
loop_
_entity.id
_entity.type
_entity.pdbx_description
1 polymer ?
#
loop_
_entity_poly.entity_id
_entity_poly.type
_entity_poly.pdbx_seq_one_letter_code
_entity_poly.pdbx_strand_id
1 'polypeptide(L)'
;MESQLNKHDSIPDYVLTYAPYTHLWSEEEWWPNDIVDHLEHVTPKVYHPFASYIGCICVILIVSLWVDYVAVADSVTIETLDTFSTDTYLTSDDNVEDNPAWLLAAENEPDSSGLSFAPATIICVEKDVENMNIRIQFFGSPEYIFLSAHSDGDAYTYDALTSTDNRATVYIAGGDHANYPTTGKQDYIAWPLGTLSDTTDDGPYWDVTQNYRGYWYDNDTDTYTSAGGTDTGGTERESESVDWLYWLGYWGDEQYPTSDPRQNYDFGCLYTSLSLGPLAKNLGRTQVCLKSDCTIRTSI
;
A
#
# COMPACT_ATOMS: atom_id res chain seq x y z
N MET A 1 -21.70 20.49 -1.46
CA MET A 1 -21.21 21.13 -0.24
C MET A 1 -19.74 20.79 -0.24
N GLU A 2 -18.91 21.73 -0.67
CA GLU A 2 -17.44 21.54 -0.74
C GLU A 2 -16.96 21.11 0.64
N SER A 3 -16.26 19.97 0.73
CA SER A 3 -15.58 19.55 1.95
C SER A 3 -14.46 20.55 2.21
N GLN A 4 -14.75 21.57 3.03
CA GLN A 4 -13.71 22.47 3.48
C GLN A 4 -12.79 21.68 4.42
N LEU A 5 -11.58 21.40 3.95
CA LEU A 5 -10.51 20.76 4.69
C LEU A 5 -10.22 21.58 5.96
N ASN A 6 -10.57 21.04 7.14
CA ASN A 6 -10.00 21.51 8.38
C ASN A 6 -8.54 21.02 8.40
N LYS A 7 -7.58 21.91 8.17
CA LYS A 7 -6.15 21.59 8.29
C LYS A 7 -5.87 21.31 9.77
N HIS A 8 -5.68 20.03 10.12
CA HIS A 8 -5.08 19.65 11.40
C HIS A 8 -3.62 20.15 11.46
N ASP A 9 -3.00 20.10 12.65
CA ASP A 9 -1.58 20.41 12.81
C ASP A 9 -0.71 19.54 11.86
N SER A 10 0.49 20.01 11.53
CA SER A 10 1.44 19.21 10.74
C SER A 10 1.75 17.87 11.40
N ILE A 11 2.27 16.91 10.63
CA ILE A 11 2.79 15.65 11.18
C ILE A 11 3.68 15.95 12.40
N PRO A 12 3.46 15.31 13.57
CA PRO A 12 4.25 15.60 14.76
C PRO A 12 5.73 15.26 14.56
N ASP A 13 6.65 16.12 15.05
CA ASP A 13 8.11 15.96 14.86
C ASP A 13 8.65 14.59 15.29
N TYR A 14 8.07 14.01 16.33
CA TYR A 14 8.50 12.70 16.82
C TYR A 14 8.26 11.59 15.77
N VAL A 15 7.22 11.73 14.90
CA VAL A 15 6.91 10.74 13.85
C VAL A 15 8.07 10.67 12.89
N LEU A 16 8.60 11.82 12.49
CA LEU A 16 9.75 11.92 11.60
C LEU A 16 11.04 11.51 12.32
N THR A 17 11.20 11.88 13.59
CA THR A 17 12.37 11.53 14.40
C THR A 17 12.55 10.01 14.54
N TYR A 18 11.45 9.26 14.66
CA TYR A 18 11.45 7.82 14.89
C TYR A 18 10.89 7.01 13.72
N ALA A 19 10.69 7.64 12.55
CA ALA A 19 10.31 6.93 11.34
C ALA A 19 11.34 5.82 11.06
N PRO A 20 10.94 4.64 10.56
CA PRO A 20 11.89 3.56 10.33
C PRO A 20 13.05 3.95 9.41
N TYR A 21 14.24 3.44 9.70
CA TYR A 21 15.39 3.49 8.82
C TYR A 21 15.26 2.30 7.85
N THR A 22 14.85 2.55 6.62
CA THR A 22 14.32 1.49 5.74
C THR A 22 15.32 1.13 4.65
N HIS A 23 15.57 -0.16 4.45
CA HIS A 23 16.34 -0.68 3.33
C HIS A 23 15.42 -1.42 2.36
N LEU A 24 15.56 -1.11 1.07
CA LEU A 24 15.00 -1.89 -0.02
C LEU A 24 15.94 -3.07 -0.34
N TRP A 25 15.42 -4.07 -1.03
CA TRP A 25 16.22 -5.20 -1.50
C TRP A 25 17.27 -4.73 -2.53
N SER A 26 18.48 -5.28 -2.48
CA SER A 26 19.60 -4.86 -3.33
C SER A 26 19.40 -5.16 -4.81
N GLU A 27 18.51 -6.08 -5.14
CA GLU A 27 18.07 -6.44 -6.50
C GLU A 27 16.63 -5.97 -6.77
N GLU A 28 16.11 -4.99 -6.01
CA GLU A 28 14.79 -4.40 -6.26
C GLU A 28 14.67 -3.82 -7.68
N GLU A 29 13.54 -4.10 -8.33
CA GLU A 29 13.22 -3.60 -9.68
C GLU A 29 11.95 -2.75 -9.68
N TRP A 30 11.12 -2.84 -8.63
CA TRP A 30 9.87 -2.12 -8.43
C TRP A 30 10.04 -1.07 -7.34
N TRP A 31 10.56 0.09 -7.74
CA TRP A 31 10.86 1.20 -6.83
C TRP A 31 9.59 1.90 -6.32
N PRO A 32 9.68 2.72 -5.25
CA PRO A 32 8.57 3.53 -4.77
C PRO A 32 7.91 4.33 -5.91
N ASN A 33 6.58 4.50 -5.87
CA ASN A 33 5.85 5.16 -6.95
C ASN A 33 4.84 6.19 -6.41
N ASP A 34 4.59 7.28 -7.16
CA ASP A 34 3.53 8.23 -6.85
C ASP A 34 2.19 7.64 -7.26
N ILE A 35 1.22 7.72 -6.35
CA ILE A 35 -0.14 7.26 -6.58
C ILE A 35 -0.79 7.94 -7.80
N VAL A 36 -0.45 9.20 -8.10
CA VAL A 36 -0.99 9.89 -9.27
C VAL A 36 -0.49 9.23 -10.55
N ASP A 37 0.81 8.93 -10.60
CA ASP A 37 1.44 8.31 -11.77
C ASP A 37 0.86 6.88 -11.95
N HIS A 38 0.66 6.13 -10.87
CA HIS A 38 -0.05 4.85 -10.92
C HIS A 38 -1.46 4.97 -11.53
N LEU A 39 -2.23 6.01 -11.14
CA LEU A 39 -3.60 6.21 -11.64
C LEU A 39 -3.66 6.58 -13.13
N GLU A 40 -2.57 7.06 -13.73
CA GLU A 40 -2.49 7.34 -15.17
C GLU A 40 -2.38 6.06 -16.03
N HIS A 41 -2.06 4.92 -15.41
CA HIS A 41 -1.79 3.65 -16.09
C HIS A 41 -2.81 2.54 -15.80
N VAL A 42 -3.94 2.91 -15.19
CA VAL A 42 -5.00 1.97 -14.83
C VAL A 42 -6.36 2.48 -15.29
N THR A 43 -7.20 1.53 -15.73
CA THR A 43 -8.61 1.75 -16.01
C THR A 43 -9.46 1.10 -14.92
N PRO A 44 -10.42 1.82 -14.29
CA PRO A 44 -11.34 1.22 -13.33
C PRO A 44 -12.31 0.26 -14.04
N LYS A 45 -12.30 -1.02 -13.65
CA LYS A 45 -13.16 -2.07 -14.22
C LYS A 45 -13.93 -2.83 -13.15
N VAL A 46 -15.13 -3.30 -13.48
CA VAL A 46 -15.93 -4.17 -12.61
C VAL A 46 -16.23 -5.50 -13.30
N TYR A 47 -16.36 -6.57 -12.51
CA TYR A 47 -16.83 -7.86 -13.01
C TYR A 47 -18.29 -7.79 -13.44
N HIS A 48 -18.58 -8.23 -14.66
CA HIS A 48 -19.94 -8.22 -15.20
C HIS A 48 -20.37 -9.65 -15.61
N PRO A 49 -20.96 -10.46 -14.69
CA PRO A 49 -21.29 -11.86 -14.97
C PRO A 49 -22.35 -12.09 -16.06
N PHE A 50 -22.97 -11.03 -16.58
CA PHE A 50 -24.08 -11.09 -17.54
C PHE A 50 -23.85 -10.20 -18.78
N ALA A 51 -22.92 -10.57 -19.65
CA ALA A 51 -22.92 -10.13 -21.05
C ALA A 51 -24.06 -10.82 -21.87
N SER A 52 -25.27 -10.89 -21.32
CA SER A 52 -26.47 -11.44 -21.97
C SER A 52 -27.70 -10.56 -21.74
N TYR A 53 -27.64 -9.32 -22.21
CA TYR A 53 -28.83 -8.50 -22.44
C TYR A 53 -28.85 -7.96 -23.88
N ILE A 54 -28.97 -8.86 -24.87
CA ILE A 54 -29.50 -8.48 -26.19
C ILE A 54 -30.91 -9.06 -26.31
N GLY A 55 -31.82 -8.35 -25.66
CA GLY A 55 -33.22 -8.25 -26.02
C GLY A 55 -33.53 -6.87 -26.59
N CYS A 56 -32.70 -6.35 -27.50
CA CYS A 56 -33.06 -5.29 -28.46
C CYS A 56 -32.11 -5.36 -29.67
N ILE A 57 -32.68 -5.62 -30.83
CA ILE A 57 -32.00 -5.89 -32.10
C ILE A 57 -31.34 -4.63 -32.65
N CYS A 58 -30.01 -4.65 -32.79
CA CYS A 58 -29.34 -4.29 -34.05
C CYS A 58 -28.14 -5.22 -34.25
N VAL A 59 -28.17 -6.00 -35.31
CA VAL A 59 -27.08 -6.88 -35.77
C VAL A 59 -25.89 -6.01 -36.20
N ILE A 60 -24.71 -6.21 -35.60
CA ILE A 60 -23.38 -6.13 -36.22
C ILE A 60 -22.35 -6.66 -35.19
N LEU A 61 -21.65 -7.73 -35.59
CA LEU A 61 -20.48 -8.36 -34.94
C LEU A 61 -20.69 -9.01 -33.55
N ILE A 62 -20.95 -10.32 -33.57
CA ILE A 62 -20.50 -11.24 -32.52
C ILE A 62 -18.97 -11.22 -32.58
N VAL A 63 -18.33 -10.38 -31.77
CA VAL A 63 -16.91 -10.44 -31.47
C VAL A 63 -16.79 -10.49 -29.94
N SER A 64 -16.25 -11.62 -29.47
CA SER A 64 -15.83 -11.91 -28.10
C SER A 64 -16.87 -11.78 -26.98
N LEU A 65 -17.60 -12.87 -26.75
CA LEU A 65 -18.27 -13.17 -25.47
C LEU A 65 -17.25 -13.62 -24.39
N TRP A 66 -16.20 -12.83 -24.18
CA TRP A 66 -15.15 -13.04 -23.17
C TRP A 66 -14.74 -11.70 -22.53
N VAL A 67 -15.69 -10.79 -22.32
CA VAL A 67 -15.43 -9.59 -21.54
C VAL A 67 -15.88 -9.92 -20.12
N ASP A 68 -14.97 -10.46 -19.32
CA ASP A 68 -15.24 -10.72 -17.91
C ASP A 68 -15.28 -9.39 -17.12
N TYR A 69 -14.57 -8.35 -17.59
CA TYR A 69 -14.43 -7.06 -16.91
C TYR A 69 -14.71 -5.87 -17.84
N VAL A 70 -15.56 -4.96 -17.39
CA VAL A 70 -15.99 -3.80 -18.18
C VAL A 70 -15.49 -2.52 -17.53
N ALA A 71 -14.90 -1.63 -18.33
CA ALA A 71 -14.52 -0.30 -17.88
C ALA A 71 -15.75 0.49 -17.42
N VAL A 72 -15.69 1.05 -16.22
CA VAL A 72 -16.76 1.89 -15.65
C VAL A 72 -16.48 3.38 -15.82
N ALA A 73 -15.25 3.73 -16.19
CA ALA A 73 -14.85 5.05 -16.65
C ALA A 73 -13.62 4.93 -17.58
N ASP A 74 -13.36 5.97 -18.37
CA ASP A 74 -12.21 6.05 -19.27
C ASP A 74 -10.89 6.34 -18.53
N SER A 75 -10.97 6.89 -17.31
CA SER A 75 -9.80 7.22 -16.47
C SER A 75 -10.23 7.35 -15.01
N VAL A 76 -9.24 7.39 -14.12
CA VAL A 76 -9.41 7.62 -12.69
C VAL A 76 -8.38 8.64 -12.20
N THR A 77 -8.76 9.45 -11.23
CA THR A 77 -7.92 10.46 -10.57
C THR A 77 -8.08 10.34 -9.05
N ILE A 78 -7.18 10.95 -8.28
CA ILE A 78 -7.26 10.96 -6.81
C ILE A 78 -8.64 11.46 -6.33
N GLU A 79 -9.21 12.44 -7.01
CA GLU A 79 -10.45 13.13 -6.65
C GLU A 79 -11.72 12.37 -7.05
N THR A 80 -11.60 11.41 -7.97
CA THR A 80 -12.73 10.60 -8.45
C THR A 80 -12.71 9.18 -7.92
N LEU A 81 -11.59 8.74 -7.34
CA LEU A 81 -11.33 7.33 -7.02
C LEU A 81 -12.38 6.78 -6.04
N ASP A 82 -12.73 7.53 -5.01
CA ASP A 82 -13.70 7.13 -3.98
C ASP A 82 -15.17 7.11 -4.47
N THR A 83 -15.44 7.62 -5.67
CA THR A 83 -16.78 7.63 -6.27
C THR A 83 -17.18 6.31 -6.90
N PHE A 84 -16.21 5.42 -7.17
CA PHE A 84 -16.45 4.11 -7.76
C PHE A 84 -16.99 3.10 -6.73
N SER A 85 -17.59 2.01 -7.21
CA SER A 85 -18.12 0.97 -6.33
C SER A 85 -17.00 0.10 -5.76
N THR A 86 -17.24 -0.49 -4.58
CA THR A 86 -16.22 -1.29 -3.85
C THR A 86 -15.79 -2.57 -4.57
N ASP A 87 -16.50 -2.99 -5.61
CA ASP A 87 -16.19 -4.11 -6.50
C ASP A 87 -15.42 -3.68 -7.77
N THR A 88 -14.87 -2.46 -7.78
CA THR A 88 -14.03 -1.97 -8.88
C THR A 88 -12.56 -2.30 -8.64
N TYR A 89 -11.89 -2.68 -9.73
CA TYR A 89 -10.48 -3.01 -9.82
C TYR A 89 -9.77 -1.95 -10.65
N LEU A 90 -8.67 -1.41 -10.12
CA LEU A 90 -7.73 -0.58 -10.87
C LEU A 90 -6.90 -1.51 -11.77
N THR A 91 -7.44 -1.78 -12.96
CA THR A 91 -6.85 -2.75 -13.90
C THR A 91 -5.76 -2.08 -14.71
N SER A 92 -4.56 -2.66 -14.73
CA SER A 92 -3.45 -2.17 -15.55
C SER A 92 -3.83 -2.06 -17.03
N ASP A 93 -3.44 -0.96 -17.66
CA ASP A 93 -3.58 -0.76 -19.11
C ASP A 93 -2.49 -1.51 -19.89
N ASP A 94 -1.37 -1.80 -19.22
CA ASP A 94 -0.23 -2.54 -19.75
C ASP A 94 -0.18 -3.97 -19.17
N ASN A 95 0.49 -4.88 -19.89
CA ASN A 95 0.79 -6.20 -19.35
C ASN A 95 1.94 -6.10 -18.34
N VAL A 96 1.65 -6.36 -17.06
CA VAL A 96 2.62 -6.23 -15.96
C VAL A 96 3.82 -7.17 -16.10
N GLU A 97 3.66 -8.31 -16.77
CA GLU A 97 4.74 -9.28 -17.05
C GLU A 97 5.79 -8.77 -18.05
N ASP A 98 5.46 -7.71 -18.79
CA ASP A 98 6.39 -7.06 -19.72
C ASP A 98 7.23 -5.98 -19.01
N ASN A 99 7.10 -5.84 -17.67
CA ASN A 99 7.81 -4.88 -16.83
C ASN A 99 7.73 -3.44 -17.39
N PRO A 100 6.50 -2.87 -17.52
CA PRO A 100 6.34 -1.53 -18.08
C PRO A 100 7.06 -0.50 -17.22
N ALA A 101 7.67 0.50 -17.86
CA ALA A 101 8.57 1.44 -17.19
C ALA A 101 7.93 2.17 -16.00
N TRP A 102 6.64 2.51 -16.10
CA TRP A 102 5.90 3.17 -15.02
C TRP A 102 5.75 2.29 -13.78
N LEU A 103 5.72 0.96 -13.94
CA LEU A 103 5.60 0.00 -12.84
C LEU A 103 6.95 -0.22 -12.14
N LEU A 104 8.05 -0.17 -12.89
CA LEU A 104 9.41 -0.23 -12.34
C LEU A 104 9.78 1.07 -11.62
N ALA A 105 9.32 2.21 -12.14
CA ALA A 105 9.55 3.54 -11.59
C ALA A 105 11.04 3.83 -11.30
N ALA A 106 11.94 3.48 -12.23
CA ALA A 106 13.39 3.56 -12.05
C ALA A 106 13.90 4.97 -11.67
N GLU A 107 13.17 6.02 -12.02
CA GLU A 107 13.45 7.38 -11.58
C GLU A 107 13.34 7.57 -10.07
N ASN A 108 12.57 6.73 -9.38
CA ASN A 108 12.29 6.81 -7.94
C ASN A 108 13.22 5.92 -7.10
N GLU A 109 14.24 5.29 -7.70
CA GLU A 109 15.30 4.64 -6.94
C GLU A 109 15.89 5.63 -5.91
N PRO A 110 15.93 5.29 -4.61
CA PRO A 110 16.50 6.17 -3.62
C PRO A 110 17.95 6.51 -3.92
N ASP A 111 18.30 7.80 -3.86
CA ASP A 111 19.68 8.23 -4.04
C ASP A 111 20.56 7.88 -2.81
N SER A 112 21.84 8.23 -2.87
CA SER A 112 22.79 7.94 -1.77
C SER A 112 22.45 8.59 -0.42
N SER A 113 21.54 9.58 -0.40
CA SER A 113 21.02 10.20 0.83
C SER A 113 19.74 9.53 1.33
N GLY A 114 19.14 8.66 0.52
CA GLY A 114 17.88 7.98 0.77
C GLY A 114 16.65 8.71 0.24
N LEU A 115 16.84 9.78 -0.53
CA LEU A 115 15.75 10.51 -1.15
C LEU A 115 15.21 9.75 -2.37
N SER A 116 13.90 9.53 -2.41
CA SER A 116 13.15 9.11 -3.58
C SER A 116 12.23 10.25 -4.06
N PHE A 117 12.04 10.40 -5.37
CA PHE A 117 11.09 11.38 -5.91
C PHE A 117 9.63 10.98 -5.67
N ALA A 118 9.36 9.69 -5.45
CA ALA A 118 8.04 9.23 -5.02
C ALA A 118 7.84 9.53 -3.53
N PRO A 119 6.71 10.16 -3.14
CA PRO A 119 6.43 10.45 -1.76
C PRO A 119 5.98 9.21 -0.99
N ALA A 120 6.52 9.00 0.20
CA ALA A 120 5.95 8.08 1.17
C ALA A 120 4.58 8.60 1.68
N THR A 121 3.69 7.71 2.13
CA THR A 121 2.45 8.10 2.81
C THR A 121 2.58 7.90 4.31
N ILE A 122 2.36 8.95 5.09
CA ILE A 122 2.36 8.90 6.56
C ILE A 122 0.96 9.21 7.06
N ILE A 123 0.33 8.26 7.74
CA ILE A 123 -1.01 8.45 8.34
C ILE A 123 -0.87 8.41 9.86
N CYS A 124 -1.15 9.54 10.49
CA CYS A 124 -1.24 9.72 11.91
C CYS A 124 -2.63 9.34 12.42
N VAL A 125 -2.72 8.51 13.44
CA VAL A 125 -4.00 8.09 14.04
C VAL A 125 -4.01 8.50 15.50
N GLU A 126 -4.90 9.43 15.87
CA GLU A 126 -5.10 9.76 17.27
C GLU A 126 -5.80 8.60 17.99
N LYS A 127 -5.28 8.25 19.18
CA LYS A 127 -5.90 7.27 20.07
C LYS A 127 -5.96 7.86 21.46
N ASP A 128 -7.12 7.71 22.10
CA ASP A 128 -7.34 8.16 23.46
C ASP A 128 -6.25 7.65 24.41
N VAL A 129 -5.96 8.47 25.41
CA VAL A 129 -4.90 8.33 26.43
C VAL A 129 -4.90 6.99 27.20
N GLU A 130 -5.96 6.19 27.09
CA GLU A 130 -6.08 4.88 27.77
C GLU A 130 -5.82 3.67 26.84
N ASN A 131 -5.78 3.84 25.51
CA ASN A 131 -5.60 2.74 24.55
C ASN A 131 -4.67 3.13 23.37
N MET A 132 -3.54 3.78 23.67
CA MET A 132 -2.54 4.22 22.70
C MET A 132 -1.74 3.04 22.11
N ASN A 133 -2.30 2.32 21.14
CA ASN A 133 -1.55 1.39 20.29
C ASN A 133 -1.42 1.93 18.89
N ILE A 134 -0.26 2.43 18.57
CA ILE A 134 0.00 3.12 17.34
C ILE A 134 0.45 2.16 16.22
N ARG A 135 0.18 2.53 14.97
CA ARG A 135 1.18 2.36 13.89
C ARG A 135 1.50 3.74 13.34
N ILE A 136 2.70 4.15 13.74
CA ILE A 136 3.37 5.45 13.69
C ILE A 136 2.60 6.69 14.26
N GLN A 137 2.42 6.73 15.58
CA GLN A 137 2.43 7.91 16.46
C GLN A 137 3.06 7.61 17.85
N PHE A 138 3.73 8.57 18.44
CA PHE A 138 4.65 8.40 19.56
C PHE A 138 4.43 9.59 20.49
N PHE A 139 3.94 9.39 21.71
CA PHE A 139 4.08 10.44 22.74
C PHE A 139 5.32 10.09 23.57
N GLY A 140 6.45 10.66 23.20
CA GLY A 140 7.77 10.25 23.69
C GLY A 140 8.46 9.25 22.75
N SER A 141 9.33 8.41 23.29
CA SER A 141 9.99 7.33 22.53
C SER A 141 8.96 6.28 22.10
N PRO A 142 9.12 5.64 20.94
CA PRO A 142 8.24 4.54 20.54
C PRO A 142 8.21 3.41 21.54
N GLU A 143 7.04 2.82 21.71
CA GLU A 143 6.87 1.58 22.46
C GLU A 143 6.86 0.35 21.55
N TYR A 144 6.15 0.43 20.42
CA TYR A 144 5.92 -0.70 19.52
C TYR A 144 6.10 -0.35 18.05
N ILE A 145 6.45 -1.35 17.24
CA ILE A 145 6.43 -1.30 15.79
C ILE A 145 5.74 -2.55 15.26
N PHE A 146 4.99 -2.41 14.19
CA PHE A 146 4.48 -3.55 13.44
C PHE A 146 5.00 -3.50 12.03
N LEU A 147 5.48 -4.65 11.57
CA LEU A 147 5.99 -4.83 10.23
C LEU A 147 4.98 -5.63 9.44
N SER A 148 4.43 -5.02 8.39
CA SER A 148 3.41 -5.64 7.54
C SER A 148 4.05 -6.63 6.59
N ALA A 149 3.55 -7.86 6.59
CA ALA A 149 4.01 -8.91 5.70
C ALA A 149 2.80 -9.75 5.23
N HIS A 150 2.65 -9.85 3.91
CA HIS A 150 1.55 -10.55 3.24
C HIS A 150 0.16 -10.22 3.83
N SER A 151 -0.58 -11.23 4.30
CA SER A 151 -1.93 -11.08 4.85
C SER A 151 -1.97 -10.52 6.29
N ASP A 152 -0.82 -10.34 6.95
CA ASP A 152 -0.74 -9.82 8.31
C ASP A 152 0.60 -9.10 8.57
N GLY A 153 1.51 -9.75 9.30
CA GLY A 153 2.76 -9.17 9.80
C GLY A 153 3.03 -9.56 11.25
N ASP A 154 4.05 -8.94 11.84
CA ASP A 154 4.49 -9.19 13.22
C ASP A 154 4.64 -7.88 14.00
N ALA A 155 4.32 -7.92 15.30
CA ALA A 155 4.49 -6.81 16.23
C ALA A 155 5.70 -7.02 17.15
N TYR A 156 6.45 -5.95 17.37
CA TYR A 156 7.64 -5.93 18.22
C TYR A 156 7.59 -4.75 19.18
N THR A 157 8.24 -4.86 20.34
CA THR A 157 8.68 -3.66 21.05
C THR A 157 9.69 -2.93 20.17
N TYR A 158 9.64 -1.61 20.14
CA TYR A 158 10.50 -0.85 19.22
C TYR A 158 11.99 -1.06 19.50
N ASP A 159 12.34 -1.24 20.77
CA ASP A 159 13.70 -1.55 21.22
C ASP A 159 14.15 -3.00 20.94
N ALA A 160 13.24 -3.87 20.48
CA ALA A 160 13.61 -5.21 20.03
C ALA A 160 14.36 -5.18 18.70
N LEU A 161 14.14 -4.14 17.87
CA LEU A 161 14.77 -4.01 16.56
C LEU A 161 16.17 -3.39 16.69
N THR A 162 17.03 -3.72 15.73
CA THR A 162 18.27 -2.96 15.52
C THR A 162 17.90 -1.51 15.18
N SER A 163 18.68 -0.55 15.66
CA SER A 163 18.42 0.87 15.39
C SER A 163 19.65 1.60 14.86
N THR A 164 19.39 2.55 13.97
CA THR A 164 20.34 3.51 13.42
C THR A 164 19.82 4.91 13.74
N ASP A 165 20.62 5.75 14.41
CA ASP A 165 20.23 7.12 14.80
C ASP A 165 18.89 7.22 15.57
N ASN A 166 18.62 6.23 16.44
CA ASN A 166 17.37 6.05 17.19
C ASN A 166 16.13 5.66 16.35
N ARG A 167 16.32 5.38 15.06
CA ARG A 167 15.28 4.86 14.16
C ARG A 167 15.42 3.34 14.07
N ALA A 168 14.33 2.60 14.27
CA ALA A 168 14.31 1.16 14.06
C ALA A 168 14.63 0.82 12.59
N THR A 169 15.55 -0.11 12.36
CA THR A 169 15.93 -0.54 11.02
C THR A 169 14.95 -1.60 10.51
N VAL A 170 14.42 -1.38 9.32
CA VAL A 170 13.46 -2.27 8.65
C VAL A 170 13.98 -2.62 7.27
N TYR A 171 13.81 -3.88 6.88
CA TYR A 171 14.21 -4.40 5.57
C TYR A 171 12.96 -4.79 4.78
N ILE A 172 12.84 -4.26 3.57
CA ILE A 172 11.74 -4.55 2.66
C ILE A 172 12.20 -5.68 1.72
N ALA A 173 11.37 -6.71 1.62
CA ALA A 173 11.59 -7.83 0.74
C ALA A 173 11.40 -7.45 -0.73
N GLY A 174 12.18 -8.09 -1.61
CA GLY A 174 12.07 -7.87 -3.05
C GLY A 174 10.73 -8.34 -3.63
N GLY A 175 10.10 -7.48 -4.42
CA GLY A 175 8.89 -7.78 -5.20
C GLY A 175 7.58 -7.70 -4.42
N ASP A 176 7.46 -8.37 -3.27
CA ASP A 176 6.22 -8.36 -2.48
C ASP A 176 6.13 -7.23 -1.44
N HIS A 177 7.26 -6.55 -1.23
CA HIS A 177 7.47 -5.46 -0.29
C HIS A 177 7.03 -5.75 1.15
N ALA A 178 7.10 -7.02 1.57
CA ALA A 178 6.92 -7.40 2.96
C ALA A 178 8.05 -6.82 3.84
N ASN A 179 7.70 -6.39 5.05
CA ASN A 179 8.62 -5.68 5.95
C ASN A 179 9.13 -6.63 7.04
N TYR A 180 10.43 -6.63 7.27
CA TYR A 180 11.09 -7.55 8.20
C TYR A 180 12.14 -6.85 9.09
N PRO A 181 12.40 -7.38 10.30
CA PRO A 181 13.36 -6.79 11.24
C PRO A 181 14.81 -7.23 11.00
N THR A 182 15.04 -8.17 10.09
CA THR A 182 16.34 -8.77 9.78
C THR A 182 16.57 -8.87 8.28
N THR A 183 17.84 -9.05 7.90
CA THR A 183 18.22 -9.47 6.56
C THR A 183 18.22 -11.00 6.42
N GLY A 184 18.24 -11.47 5.17
CA GLY A 184 18.29 -12.87 4.79
C GLY A 184 16.93 -13.45 4.41
N LYS A 185 16.82 -14.77 4.56
CA LYS A 185 15.63 -15.55 4.20
C LYS A 185 14.55 -15.39 5.27
N GLN A 186 13.35 -15.00 4.87
CA GLN A 186 12.20 -14.75 5.74
C GLN A 186 11.13 -15.81 5.49
N ASP A 187 11.05 -16.83 6.34
CA ASP A 187 10.10 -17.95 6.18
C ASP A 187 8.70 -17.58 6.70
N TYR A 188 7.68 -17.59 5.84
CA TYR A 188 6.32 -17.17 6.22
C TYR A 188 5.23 -18.25 6.05
N ILE A 189 5.38 -19.22 5.14
CA ILE A 189 4.46 -20.36 5.03
C ILE A 189 5.22 -21.66 4.91
N ALA A 190 5.00 -22.58 5.86
CA ALA A 190 5.42 -23.97 5.75
C ALA A 190 4.45 -24.74 4.84
N TRP A 191 4.92 -25.16 3.67
CA TRP A 191 4.13 -25.90 2.68
C TRP A 191 4.66 -27.35 2.55
N PRO A 192 3.83 -28.34 2.16
CA PRO A 192 4.24 -29.75 2.12
C PRO A 192 5.45 -30.09 1.23
N LEU A 193 5.88 -29.19 0.35
CA LEU A 193 7.02 -29.38 -0.56
C LEU A 193 8.12 -28.31 -0.41
N GLY A 194 8.03 -27.42 0.58
CA GLY A 194 8.98 -26.35 0.80
C GLY A 194 8.43 -25.25 1.69
N THR A 195 9.26 -24.27 2.03
CA THR A 195 8.81 -23.07 2.74
C THR A 195 8.77 -21.93 1.73
N LEU A 196 7.63 -21.23 1.65
CA LEU A 196 7.59 -19.96 0.94
C LEU A 196 8.34 -18.94 1.79
N SER A 197 9.23 -18.22 1.13
CA SER A 197 10.16 -17.33 1.80
C SER A 197 10.43 -16.09 0.98
N ASP A 198 10.51 -14.97 1.66
CA ASP A 198 11.03 -13.74 1.08
C ASP A 198 12.54 -13.64 1.29
N THR A 199 13.15 -12.70 0.58
CA THR A 199 14.56 -12.37 0.73
C THR A 199 14.70 -10.87 0.98
N THR A 200 15.51 -10.54 1.98
CA THR A 200 15.80 -9.17 2.42
C THR A 200 17.31 -8.99 2.55
N ASP A 201 17.80 -7.78 2.34
CA ASP A 201 19.21 -7.42 2.58
C ASP A 201 19.34 -5.91 2.83
N ASP A 202 20.59 -5.45 3.01
CA ASP A 202 20.97 -4.05 3.22
C ASP A 202 21.18 -3.30 1.89
N GLY A 203 20.23 -3.43 0.96
CA GLY A 203 20.20 -2.69 -0.30
C GLY A 203 19.96 -1.18 -0.11
N PRO A 204 19.48 -0.46 -1.14
CA PRO A 204 19.31 0.99 -1.11
C PRO A 204 18.55 1.46 0.13
N TYR A 205 19.13 2.45 0.81
CA TYR A 205 18.48 3.12 1.94
C TYR A 205 17.37 4.01 1.38
N TRP A 206 16.15 3.90 1.91
CA TRP A 206 15.03 4.78 1.61
C TRP A 206 14.59 5.52 2.87
N ASP A 207 14.77 6.83 2.87
CA ASP A 207 14.33 7.69 3.95
C ASP A 207 12.93 8.24 3.68
N VAL A 208 11.93 7.57 4.24
CA VAL A 208 10.53 7.97 4.12
C VAL A 208 10.22 9.36 4.69
N THR A 209 11.16 9.97 5.43
CA THR A 209 10.99 11.34 5.96
C THR A 209 11.42 12.41 4.96
N GLN A 210 12.21 12.06 3.93
CA GLN A 210 12.78 13.01 2.98
C GLN A 210 11.81 13.47 1.88
N ASN A 211 10.75 12.69 1.65
CA ASN A 211 9.66 13.05 0.76
C ASN A 211 8.41 12.27 1.17
N TYR A 212 7.40 12.96 1.73
CA TYR A 212 6.19 12.31 2.22
C TYR A 212 4.95 13.18 2.05
N ARG A 213 3.79 12.51 1.97
CA ARG A 213 2.46 13.07 2.13
C ARG A 213 1.89 12.61 3.47
N GLY A 214 1.58 13.59 4.33
CA GLY A 214 1.08 13.37 5.68
C GLY A 214 -0.43 13.54 5.79
N TYR A 215 -1.06 12.67 6.57
CA TYR A 215 -2.50 12.69 6.83
C TYR A 215 -2.79 12.38 8.29
N TRP A 216 -3.93 12.87 8.78
CA TRP A 216 -4.53 12.43 10.03
C TRP A 216 -5.73 11.55 9.73
N TYR A 217 -5.97 10.55 10.57
CA TYR A 217 -7.18 9.73 10.60
C TYR A 217 -7.80 9.81 11.98
N ASP A 218 -9.05 10.27 12.03
CA ASP A 218 -9.88 10.31 13.23
C ASP A 218 -10.72 9.03 13.29
N ASN A 219 -10.51 8.23 14.35
CA ASN A 219 -11.20 6.96 14.56
C ASN A 219 -12.66 7.12 15.01
N ASP A 220 -13.01 8.26 15.61
CA ASP A 220 -14.37 8.47 16.11
C ASP A 220 -15.32 8.83 14.98
N THR A 221 -14.80 9.52 13.96
CA THR A 221 -15.58 9.98 12.80
C THR A 221 -15.30 9.20 11.53
N ASP A 222 -14.28 8.32 11.51
CA ASP A 222 -13.76 7.64 10.32
C ASP A 222 -13.39 8.62 9.20
N THR A 223 -12.74 9.74 9.55
CA THR A 223 -12.38 10.79 8.58
C THR A 223 -10.88 11.05 8.52
N TYR A 224 -10.40 11.26 7.29
CA TYR A 224 -9.07 11.76 7.01
C TYR A 224 -9.03 13.29 6.88
N THR A 225 -7.93 13.88 7.34
CA THR A 225 -7.56 15.28 7.03
C THR A 225 -6.12 15.36 6.58
N SER A 226 -5.79 16.33 5.72
CA SER A 226 -4.40 16.54 5.31
C SER A 226 -3.59 17.11 6.47
N ALA A 227 -2.42 16.53 6.71
CA ALA A 227 -1.40 17.03 7.65
C ALA A 227 -0.28 17.78 6.90
N GLY A 228 -0.44 17.99 5.59
CA GLY A 228 0.61 18.45 4.68
C GLY A 228 1.76 17.46 4.59
N GLY A 229 2.88 17.92 4.05
CA GLY A 229 4.10 17.13 3.96
C GLY A 229 4.96 17.61 2.81
N THR A 230 6.18 18.03 3.12
CA THR A 230 7.27 18.27 2.16
C THR A 230 8.60 18.32 2.90
N ASP A 231 9.58 17.56 2.43
CA ASP A 231 11.02 17.65 2.79
C ASP A 231 11.82 17.87 1.48
N THR A 232 13.14 18.06 1.57
CA THR A 232 14.17 18.14 0.52
C THR A 232 13.82 17.43 -0.79
N GLY A 233 13.02 18.09 -1.64
CA GLY A 233 12.69 17.59 -2.98
C GLY A 233 11.19 17.45 -3.27
N GLY A 234 10.32 17.48 -2.27
CA GLY A 234 8.87 17.42 -2.45
C GLY A 234 8.24 18.77 -2.79
N THR A 235 7.15 18.77 -3.58
CA THR A 235 6.27 19.93 -3.77
C THR A 235 4.86 19.53 -3.36
N GLU A 236 4.24 20.25 -2.42
CA GLU A 236 2.81 20.06 -2.11
C GLU A 236 2.01 20.26 -3.39
N ARG A 237 1.17 19.29 -3.76
CA ARG A 237 0.26 19.46 -4.91
C ARG A 237 -0.94 20.30 -4.44
N GLU A 238 -1.34 21.32 -5.20
CA GLU A 238 -2.54 22.12 -4.89
C GLU A 238 -3.82 21.25 -4.80
N SER A 239 -3.79 20.06 -5.41
CA SER A 239 -4.85 19.05 -5.38
C SER A 239 -4.59 17.90 -4.38
N GLU A 240 -3.70 18.06 -3.39
CA GLU A 240 -3.55 17.07 -2.32
C GLU A 240 -4.87 16.94 -1.53
N SER A 241 -5.65 15.93 -1.93
CA SER A 241 -6.91 15.57 -1.32
C SER A 241 -6.77 14.29 -0.52
N VAL A 242 -7.74 14.06 0.35
CA VAL A 242 -7.86 12.85 1.16
C VAL A 242 -8.76 11.80 0.51
N ASP A 243 -9.36 12.11 -0.64
CA ASP A 243 -10.46 11.32 -1.23
C ASP A 243 -9.99 9.90 -1.54
N TRP A 244 -8.80 9.74 -2.12
CA TRP A 244 -8.19 8.44 -2.41
C TRP A 244 -8.00 7.55 -1.17
N LEU A 245 -7.87 8.11 0.04
CA LEU A 245 -7.74 7.34 1.29
C LEU A 245 -9.04 6.64 1.66
N TYR A 246 -10.18 7.15 1.19
CA TYR A 246 -11.50 6.54 1.34
C TYR A 246 -11.78 5.47 0.29
N TRP A 247 -10.88 5.24 -0.65
CA TRP A 247 -11.06 4.19 -1.66
C TRP A 247 -11.17 2.80 -1.02
N LEU A 248 -12.24 2.08 -1.35
CA LEU A 248 -12.56 0.76 -0.78
C LEU A 248 -12.49 -0.39 -1.79
N GLY A 249 -12.28 -0.10 -3.08
CA GLY A 249 -12.05 -1.14 -4.09
C GLY A 249 -10.59 -1.61 -4.12
N TYR A 250 -10.19 -2.19 -5.25
CA TYR A 250 -8.93 -2.93 -5.38
C TYR A 250 -7.84 -2.12 -6.09
N TRP A 251 -6.66 -2.04 -5.47
CA TRP A 251 -5.42 -1.50 -6.04
C TRP A 251 -4.71 -2.56 -6.88
N GLY A 252 -5.29 -2.88 -8.03
CA GLY A 252 -4.75 -3.85 -8.97
C GLY A 252 -5.84 -4.67 -9.66
N ASP A 253 -5.37 -5.52 -10.57
CA ASP A 253 -6.20 -6.37 -11.42
C ASP A 253 -7.06 -7.37 -10.63
N GLU A 254 -8.19 -7.74 -11.22
CA GLU A 254 -8.97 -8.87 -10.73
C GLU A 254 -8.24 -10.20 -11.00
N GLN A 255 -8.36 -11.12 -10.05
CA GLN A 255 -7.88 -12.49 -10.19
C GLN A 255 -8.45 -13.10 -11.47
N TYR A 256 -7.58 -13.71 -12.27
CA TYR A 256 -8.02 -14.45 -13.44
C TYR A 256 -8.92 -15.64 -13.08
N PRO A 257 -9.96 -15.90 -13.89
CA PRO A 257 -10.86 -17.04 -13.66
C PRO A 257 -10.09 -18.36 -13.75
N THR A 258 -10.63 -19.41 -13.13
CA THR A 258 -10.01 -20.75 -13.11
C THR A 258 -9.83 -21.37 -14.50
N SER A 259 -10.57 -20.88 -15.49
CA SER A 259 -10.46 -21.30 -16.88
C SER A 259 -9.42 -20.54 -17.70
N ASP A 260 -8.86 -19.43 -17.19
CA ASP A 260 -7.84 -18.67 -17.92
C ASP A 260 -6.56 -19.51 -18.03
N PRO A 261 -6.02 -19.75 -19.23
CA PRO A 261 -4.83 -20.57 -19.40
C PRO A 261 -3.55 -19.96 -18.80
N ARG A 262 -3.54 -18.66 -18.50
CA ARG A 262 -2.44 -17.99 -17.79
C ARG A 262 -2.49 -18.25 -16.29
N GLN A 263 -3.66 -18.59 -15.76
CA GLN A 263 -3.84 -18.87 -14.35
C GLN A 263 -3.39 -20.30 -14.02
N ASN A 264 -2.34 -20.41 -13.20
CA ASN A 264 -1.88 -21.70 -12.67
C ASN A 264 -2.50 -21.94 -11.28
N TYR A 265 -2.79 -23.20 -10.96
CA TYR A 265 -3.34 -23.67 -9.69
C TYR A 265 -2.51 -24.77 -9.02
N ASP A 266 -1.41 -25.21 -9.65
CA ASP A 266 -0.56 -26.29 -9.14
C ASP A 266 -0.07 -26.00 -7.71
N PHE A 267 0.06 -24.71 -7.34
CA PHE A 267 0.52 -24.26 -6.03
C PHE A 267 -0.28 -23.08 -5.43
N GLY A 268 -1.53 -22.88 -5.88
CA GLY A 268 -2.35 -21.69 -5.58
C GLY A 268 -2.55 -20.83 -6.82
N CYS A 269 -3.38 -19.77 -6.72
CA CYS A 269 -3.60 -18.84 -7.82
C CYS A 269 -2.31 -18.08 -8.14
N LEU A 270 -1.84 -18.12 -9.38
CA LEU A 270 -0.70 -17.32 -9.82
C LEU A 270 -1.01 -15.82 -9.80
N TYR A 271 -2.17 -15.44 -10.33
CA TYR A 271 -2.69 -14.07 -10.31
C TYR A 271 -3.82 -13.98 -9.29
N THR A 272 -3.73 -13.06 -8.36
CA THR A 272 -4.69 -12.94 -7.25
C THR A 272 -4.99 -11.48 -6.95
N SER A 273 -6.24 -11.19 -6.59
CA SER A 273 -6.65 -9.85 -6.18
C SER A 273 -6.18 -9.58 -4.76
N LEU A 274 -5.11 -8.81 -4.60
CA LEU A 274 -4.53 -8.52 -3.29
C LEU A 274 -4.17 -7.04 -3.18
N SER A 275 -5.17 -6.20 -2.92
CA SER A 275 -5.04 -4.97 -2.10
C SER A 275 -6.34 -4.19 -2.06
N LEU A 276 -7.00 -4.16 -0.91
CA LEU A 276 -8.04 -3.18 -0.62
C LEU A 276 -7.39 -1.84 -0.24
N GLY A 277 -8.10 -0.74 -0.48
CA GLY A 277 -7.58 0.60 -0.20
C GLY A 277 -7.36 0.92 1.27
N PRO A 278 -6.76 2.09 1.56
CA PRO A 278 -6.20 2.43 2.88
C PRO A 278 -7.20 2.32 4.04
N LEU A 279 -8.45 2.75 3.84
CA LEU A 279 -9.51 2.65 4.85
C LEU A 279 -9.80 1.20 5.28
N ALA A 280 -9.61 0.22 4.40
CA ALA A 280 -9.83 -1.19 4.72
C ALA A 280 -8.71 -1.81 5.59
N LYS A 281 -7.63 -1.07 5.89
CA LYS A 281 -6.48 -1.56 6.67
C LYS A 281 -6.69 -1.50 8.18
N ASN A 282 -7.91 -1.28 8.65
CA ASN A 282 -8.29 -1.30 10.06
C ASN A 282 -7.38 -0.39 10.92
N LEU A 283 -7.23 0.87 10.51
CA LEU A 283 -6.33 1.84 11.15
C LEU A 283 -6.75 2.15 12.60
N GLY A 284 -8.05 2.11 12.88
CA GLY A 284 -8.65 2.31 14.21
C GLY A 284 -8.63 1.13 15.17
N ARG A 285 -7.97 0.02 14.83
CA ARG A 285 -7.83 -1.13 15.75
C ARG A 285 -7.24 -0.73 17.11
N THR A 286 -7.67 -1.38 18.18
CA THR A 286 -7.20 -1.06 19.55
C THR A 286 -5.88 -1.74 19.92
N GLN A 287 -5.41 -2.71 19.14
CA GLN A 287 -4.17 -3.44 19.36
C GLN A 287 -3.14 -3.16 18.26
N VAL A 288 -1.84 -3.38 18.54
CA VAL A 288 -0.77 -3.17 17.56
C VAL A 288 -0.90 -4.13 16.37
N CYS A 289 -1.28 -5.39 16.62
CA CYS A 289 -1.45 -6.44 15.62
C CYS A 289 -2.79 -6.34 14.86
N LEU A 290 -2.89 -6.87 13.64
CA LEU A 290 -4.16 -6.93 12.90
C LEU A 290 -5.07 -8.06 13.42
N LYS A 291 -4.47 -9.13 13.95
CA LYS A 291 -5.17 -10.27 14.55
C LYS A 291 -5.56 -9.99 16.00
N SER A 292 -6.62 -10.68 16.46
CA SER A 292 -7.09 -10.60 17.85
C SER A 292 -6.15 -11.23 18.88
N ASP A 293 -5.33 -12.19 18.44
CA ASP A 293 -4.25 -12.76 19.26
C ASP A 293 -2.97 -11.96 18.99
N CYS A 294 -2.78 -10.89 19.76
CA CYS A 294 -1.66 -9.99 19.57
C CYS A 294 -0.50 -10.38 20.48
N THR A 295 0.49 -11.06 19.90
CA THR A 295 1.78 -11.33 20.55
C THR A 295 2.77 -10.24 20.14
N ILE A 296 3.21 -9.44 21.12
CA ILE A 296 4.27 -8.46 20.94
C ILE A 296 5.60 -9.09 21.29
N ARG A 297 6.51 -9.17 20.33
CA ARG A 297 7.83 -9.76 20.49
C ARG A 297 8.79 -8.73 21.10
N THR A 298 9.50 -9.10 22.17
CA THR A 298 10.47 -8.22 22.84
C THR A 298 11.91 -8.46 22.38
N SER A 299 12.09 -9.29 21.35
CA SER A 299 13.35 -9.61 20.70
C SER A 299 13.09 -10.17 19.31
N ILE A 300 14.08 -10.06 18.43
CA ILE A 300 14.13 -10.73 17.12
C ILE A 300 14.35 -12.24 17.30
#